data_AF-A0A2U1F3T2-F1
#
_entry.id   AF-A0A2U1F3T2-F1
#
_cell.length_a   1.000
_cell.length_b   1.000
_cell.length_c   1.000
_cell.angle_alpha   90.00
_cell.angle_beta   90.00
_cell.angle_gamma   90.00
#
_symmetry.space_group_name_H-M   'P 1'
#
loop_
_entity.id
_entity.type
_entity.pdbx_description
1 polymer ?
#
loop_
_entity_poly.entity_id
_entity_poly.type
_entity_poly.pdbx_seq_one_letter_code
_entity_poly.pdbx_strand_id
1 'polypeptide(L)'
;MDRDTHRDAHSDPHSNPHSGPVSERAWHADAIARERGRVEIFNATRPDGLDGWTMDRAQYELMRAHILEMIDDEAGEDGSIALRDVVRAAQERYATHPLFPGGRTRNYCTFTKVDLEARREIERVPGASPQRIRRAPRR
;
A
#
# COMPACT_ATOMS: atom_id res chain seq x y z
N MET A 1 8.91 49.99 22.82
CA MET A 1 7.51 50.22 22.43
C MET A 1 7.48 50.17 20.91
N ASP A 2 6.91 49.21 20.19
CA ASP A 2 6.23 47.95 20.45
C ASP A 2 6.38 47.21 19.11
N ARG A 3 6.99 46.02 19.10
CA ARG A 3 6.31 44.79 18.67
C ARG A 3 4.93 45.05 18.04
N ASP A 4 4.86 44.93 16.72
CA ASP A 4 3.70 44.25 16.15
C ASP A 4 4.13 43.29 15.04
N THR A 5 3.77 42.04 15.27
CA THR A 5 4.34 40.85 14.65
C THR A 5 3.25 40.28 13.76
N HIS A 6 3.11 40.79 12.53
CA HIS A 6 2.36 40.06 11.51
C HIS A 6 3.30 39.04 10.87
N ARG A 7 3.52 37.94 11.61
CA ARG A 7 4.04 36.70 11.05
C ARG A 7 2.86 36.03 10.36
N ASP A 8 2.63 36.41 9.11
CA ASP A 8 1.74 35.69 8.22
C ASP A 8 2.15 34.22 8.20
N ALA A 9 1.15 33.37 8.39
CA ALA A 9 1.29 31.93 8.49
C ALA A 9 2.08 31.40 7.28
N HIS A 10 3.22 30.79 7.54
CA HIS A 10 3.89 29.92 6.58
C HIS A 10 2.93 28.79 6.21
N SER A 11 2.24 28.94 5.09
CA SER A 11 1.65 27.81 4.37
C SER A 11 2.81 26.91 3.94
N ASP A 12 2.94 25.75 4.58
CA ASP A 12 3.93 24.73 4.26
C ASP A 12 3.66 24.14 2.86
N PRO A 13 4.57 24.33 1.88
CA PRO A 13 4.38 23.86 0.51
C PRO A 13 4.70 22.36 0.30
N HIS A 14 4.93 21.58 1.37
CA HIS A 14 5.30 20.15 1.26
C HIS A 14 4.21 19.14 1.65
N SER A 15 2.96 19.56 1.85
CA SER A 15 1.84 18.63 1.90
C SER A 15 1.37 18.32 0.49
N ASN A 16 1.90 17.25 -0.11
CA ASN A 16 1.42 16.76 -1.41
C ASN A 16 -0.11 16.54 -1.35
N PRO A 17 -0.92 17.27 -2.15
CA PRO A 17 -2.39 17.26 -2.09
C PRO A 17 -3.05 15.96 -2.57
N HIS A 18 -2.29 14.90 -2.86
CA HIS A 18 -2.79 13.55 -3.17
C HIS A 18 -2.99 12.65 -1.93
N SER A 19 -3.09 13.21 -0.72
CA SER A 19 -3.03 12.46 0.53
C SER A 19 -4.36 12.41 1.29
N GLY A 20 -5.40 11.88 0.64
CA GLY A 20 -6.46 11.17 1.34
C GLY A 20 -6.79 9.92 0.53
N PRO A 21 -6.58 8.67 1.00
CA PRO A 21 -6.63 7.53 0.13
C PRO A 21 -7.71 7.42 -0.93
N VAL A 22 -8.89 7.19 -0.38
CA VAL A 22 -9.88 6.33 -1.01
C VAL A 22 -11.24 6.89 -0.64
N SER A 23 -11.94 7.37 -1.66
CA SER A 23 -13.29 7.93 -1.51
C SER A 23 -14.31 6.87 -1.10
N GLU A 24 -15.47 7.28 -0.58
CA GLU A 24 -16.60 6.35 -0.36
C GLU A 24 -17.01 5.63 -1.65
N ARG A 25 -16.93 6.32 -2.79
CA ARG A 25 -17.15 5.74 -4.12
C ARG A 25 -16.19 4.58 -4.39
N ALA A 26 -14.92 4.72 -4.03
CA ALA A 26 -13.93 3.67 -4.23
C ALA A 26 -14.19 2.47 -3.30
N TRP A 27 -14.56 2.71 -2.05
CA TRP A 27 -15.01 1.65 -1.15
C TRP A 27 -16.25 0.92 -1.64
N HIS A 28 -17.22 1.64 -2.21
CA HIS A 28 -18.39 1.04 -2.83
C HIS A 28 -18.02 0.17 -4.05
N ALA A 29 -17.08 0.62 -4.88
CA ALA A 29 -16.56 -0.17 -6.01
C ALA A 29 -15.88 -1.46 -5.53
N ASP A 30 -15.08 -1.41 -4.45
CA ASP A 30 -14.50 -2.60 -3.83
C ASP A 30 -15.55 -3.58 -3.31
N ALA A 31 -16.61 -3.08 -2.66
CA ALA A 31 -17.71 -3.92 -2.20
C ALA A 31 -18.36 -4.69 -3.37
N ILE A 32 -18.67 -4.00 -4.47
CA ILE A 32 -19.21 -4.62 -5.69
C ILE A 32 -18.22 -5.63 -6.30
N ALA A 33 -16.93 -5.31 -6.33
CA ALA A 33 -15.90 -6.22 -6.84
C ALA A 33 -15.83 -7.51 -6.00
N ARG A 34 -15.94 -7.38 -4.67
CA ARG A 34 -15.89 -8.51 -3.72
C ARG A 34 -17.08 -9.46 -3.85
N GLU A 35 -18.26 -8.95 -4.18
CA GLU A 35 -19.43 -9.79 -4.52
C GLU A 35 -19.15 -10.70 -5.74
N ARG A 36 -18.22 -10.30 -6.62
CA ARG A 36 -17.81 -11.04 -7.82
C ARG A 36 -16.52 -11.85 -7.63
N GLY A 37 -16.07 -12.03 -6.39
CA GLY A 37 -14.83 -12.74 -6.08
C GLY A 37 -13.55 -11.98 -6.46
N ARG A 38 -13.62 -10.65 -6.56
CA ARG A 38 -12.47 -9.80 -6.88
C ARG A 38 -12.26 -8.72 -5.82
N VAL A 39 -11.16 -7.98 -5.91
CA VAL A 39 -10.85 -6.85 -5.04
C VAL A 39 -10.52 -5.66 -5.93
N GLU A 40 -11.13 -4.50 -5.66
CA GLU A 40 -10.75 -3.25 -6.32
C GLU A 40 -9.42 -2.80 -5.73
N ILE A 41 -8.43 -2.58 -6.60
CA ILE A 41 -7.09 -2.21 -6.16
C ILE A 41 -6.98 -0.70 -6.08
N PHE A 42 -6.79 -0.21 -4.86
CA PHE A 42 -6.65 1.20 -4.61
C PHE A 42 -5.22 1.69 -4.85
N ASN A 43 -5.10 2.94 -5.25
CA ASN A 43 -3.82 3.62 -5.35
C ASN A 43 -3.94 5.06 -4.84
N ALA A 44 -3.29 5.33 -3.72
CA ALA A 44 -3.29 6.63 -3.07
C ALA A 44 -2.76 7.78 -3.94
N THR A 45 -2.00 7.48 -5.01
CA THR A 45 -1.48 8.51 -5.93
C THR A 45 -2.45 8.83 -7.08
N ARG A 46 -3.63 8.20 -7.11
CA ARG A 46 -4.66 8.43 -8.14
C ARG A 46 -5.82 9.27 -7.58
N PRO A 47 -6.50 10.05 -8.43
CA PRO A 47 -7.76 10.68 -8.05
C PRO A 47 -8.74 9.65 -7.47
N ASP A 48 -9.38 10.00 -6.35
CA ASP A 48 -10.35 9.17 -5.62
C ASP A 48 -9.84 7.82 -5.09
N GLY A 49 -8.56 7.52 -5.26
CA GLY A 49 -7.94 6.24 -4.89
C GLY A 49 -8.16 5.11 -5.89
N LEU A 50 -8.78 5.38 -7.06
CA LEU A 50 -9.14 4.36 -8.04
C LEU A 50 -8.11 4.26 -9.17
N ASP A 51 -7.70 3.04 -9.48
CA ASP A 51 -6.86 2.72 -10.66
C ASP A 51 -7.67 1.97 -11.75
N GLY A 52 -8.94 1.62 -11.46
CA GLY A 52 -9.90 1.07 -12.43
C GLY A 52 -9.69 -0.40 -12.78
N TRP A 53 -8.97 -1.15 -11.95
CA TRP A 53 -8.70 -2.56 -12.18
C TRP A 53 -8.82 -3.38 -10.89
N THR A 54 -9.11 -4.68 -11.07
CA THR A 54 -9.38 -5.60 -9.97
C THR A 54 -8.46 -6.81 -9.98
N MET A 55 -8.15 -7.35 -8.81
CA MET A 55 -7.42 -8.62 -8.63
C MET A 55 -8.39 -9.73 -8.23
N ASP A 56 -8.09 -10.99 -8.59
CA ASP A 56 -8.82 -12.12 -8.01
C ASP A 56 -8.66 -12.11 -6.48
N ARG A 57 -9.75 -12.41 -5.75
CA ARG A 57 -9.75 -12.30 -4.30
C ARG A 57 -8.78 -13.26 -3.64
N ALA A 58 -8.66 -14.51 -4.12
CA ALA A 58 -7.74 -15.47 -3.51
C ALA A 58 -6.29 -15.06 -3.75
N GLN A 59 -5.97 -14.56 -4.95
CA GLN A 59 -4.65 -13.99 -5.25
C GLN A 59 -4.32 -12.80 -4.32
N TYR A 60 -5.28 -11.88 -4.15
CA TYR A 60 -5.12 -10.70 -3.31
C TYR A 60 -4.91 -11.07 -1.85
N GLU A 61 -5.77 -11.89 -1.26
CA GLU A 61 -5.70 -12.22 0.17
C GLU A 61 -4.41 -12.99 0.49
N LEU A 62 -3.98 -13.91 -0.39
CA LEU A 62 -2.70 -14.61 -0.22
C LEU A 62 -1.53 -13.62 -0.25
N MET A 63 -1.51 -12.70 -1.24
CA MET A 63 -0.43 -11.72 -1.34
C MET A 63 -0.44 -10.70 -0.20
N ARG A 64 -1.64 -10.30 0.26
CA ARG A 64 -1.83 -9.43 1.41
C ARG A 64 -1.29 -10.09 2.66
N ALA A 65 -1.71 -11.32 2.96
CA ALA A 65 -1.21 -12.08 4.10
C ALA A 65 0.32 -12.17 4.07
N HIS A 66 0.90 -12.56 2.93
CA HIS A 66 2.35 -12.64 2.76
C HIS A 66 3.08 -11.33 3.08
N ILE A 67 2.62 -10.20 2.52
CA ILE A 67 3.26 -8.90 2.79
C ILE A 67 3.19 -8.54 4.27
N LEU A 68 2.03 -8.76 4.88
CA LEU A 68 1.77 -8.39 6.26
C LEU A 68 2.55 -9.28 7.25
N GLU A 69 2.60 -10.58 7.01
CA GLU A 69 3.40 -11.56 7.77
C GLU A 69 4.89 -11.24 7.66
N MET A 70 5.40 -10.97 6.45
CA MET A 70 6.81 -10.57 6.27
C MET A 70 7.17 -9.30 7.05
N ILE A 71 6.25 -8.34 7.19
CA ILE A 71 6.49 -7.14 8.02
C ILE A 71 6.51 -7.53 9.50
N ASP A 72 5.59 -8.37 9.95
CA ASP A 72 5.47 -8.73 11.37
C ASP A 72 6.63 -9.62 11.85
N ASP A 73 7.09 -10.54 10.99
CA ASP A 73 8.07 -11.57 11.36
C ASP A 73 9.51 -11.17 11.03
N GLU A 74 9.72 -10.40 9.95
CA GLU A 74 11.05 -10.16 9.36
C GLU A 74 11.45 -8.68 9.34
N ALA A 75 10.67 -7.79 9.95
CA ALA A 75 11.08 -6.39 10.10
C ALA A 75 12.34 -6.26 10.97
N GLY A 76 13.18 -5.28 10.61
CA GLY A 76 14.31 -4.89 11.43
C GLY A 76 13.88 -4.18 12.71
N GLU A 77 14.85 -3.76 13.54
CA GLU A 77 14.60 -3.05 14.80
C GLU A 77 13.76 -1.77 14.64
N ASP A 78 13.80 -1.14 13.46
CA ASP A 78 13.00 0.04 13.13
C ASP A 78 11.55 -0.28 12.71
N GLY A 79 11.15 -1.55 12.80
CA GLY A 79 9.83 -2.05 12.44
C GLY A 79 9.56 -2.07 10.94
N SER A 80 10.60 -1.93 10.10
CA SER A 80 10.45 -1.91 8.65
C SER A 80 11.19 -3.04 7.96
N ILE A 81 10.72 -3.41 6.77
CA ILE A 81 11.36 -4.37 5.87
C ILE A 81 11.58 -3.74 4.49
N ALA A 82 12.64 -4.14 3.79
CA ALA A 82 12.85 -3.70 2.41
C ALA A 82 11.88 -4.43 1.47
N LEU A 83 11.18 -3.67 0.62
CA LEU A 83 10.19 -4.20 -0.32
C LEU A 83 10.78 -5.27 -1.26
N ARG A 84 12.04 -5.11 -1.65
CA ARG A 84 12.72 -6.08 -2.51
C ARG A 84 12.79 -7.48 -1.89
N ASP A 85 12.93 -7.56 -0.56
CA ASP A 85 13.05 -8.83 0.16
C ASP A 85 11.68 -9.50 0.26
N VAL A 86 10.61 -8.73 0.47
CA VAL A 86 9.22 -9.21 0.40
C VAL A 86 8.89 -9.79 -0.98
N VAL A 87 9.28 -9.08 -2.06
CA VAL A 87 9.08 -9.53 -3.45
C VAL A 87 9.88 -10.79 -3.75
N ARG A 88 11.15 -10.87 -3.30
CA ARG A 88 11.99 -12.06 -3.46
C ARG A 88 11.34 -13.26 -2.76
N ALA A 89 10.94 -13.11 -1.50
CA ALA A 89 10.29 -14.18 -0.73
C ALA A 89 8.98 -14.64 -1.37
N ALA A 90 8.17 -13.72 -1.91
CA ALA A 90 6.95 -14.07 -2.63
C ALA A 90 7.24 -14.89 -3.89
N GLN A 91 8.27 -14.51 -4.65
CA GLN A 91 8.71 -15.24 -5.84
C GLN A 91 9.20 -16.64 -5.48
N GLU A 92 10.04 -16.78 -4.45
CA GLU A 92 10.53 -18.07 -3.99
C GLU A 92 9.38 -18.98 -3.52
N ARG A 93 8.41 -18.43 -2.78
CA ARG A 93 7.32 -19.20 -2.17
C ARG A 93 6.21 -19.57 -3.15
N TYR A 94 5.89 -18.67 -4.10
CA TYR A 94 4.67 -18.80 -4.89
C TYR A 94 4.87 -18.89 -6.41
N ALA A 95 6.12 -19.02 -6.91
CA ALA A 95 6.40 -19.18 -8.34
C ALA A 95 5.64 -20.33 -9.01
N THR A 96 5.37 -21.41 -8.28
CA THR A 96 4.68 -22.61 -8.78
C THR A 96 3.28 -22.73 -8.22
N HIS A 97 2.81 -21.75 -7.45
CA HIS A 97 1.52 -21.81 -6.79
C HIS A 97 0.38 -21.70 -7.83
N PRO A 98 -0.68 -22.53 -7.76
CA PRO A 98 -1.76 -22.54 -8.76
C PRO A 98 -2.47 -21.18 -8.95
N LEU A 99 -2.51 -20.35 -7.88
CA LEU A 99 -3.09 -19.01 -7.96
C LEU A 99 -2.25 -18.03 -8.81
N PHE A 100 -0.98 -18.31 -9.12
CA PHE A 100 -0.13 -17.42 -9.90
C PHE A 100 0.36 -18.12 -11.17
N PRO A 101 -0.53 -18.35 -12.16
CA PRO A 101 -0.13 -19.01 -13.40
C PRO A 101 1.00 -18.23 -14.09
N GLY A 102 2.04 -18.96 -14.50
CA GLY A 102 3.26 -18.37 -15.06
C GLY A 102 4.24 -17.80 -14.03
N GLY A 103 3.95 -17.92 -12.74
CA GLY A 103 4.90 -17.70 -11.64
C GLY A 103 5.36 -16.26 -11.43
N ARG A 104 4.68 -15.26 -12.01
CA ARG A 104 5.10 -13.86 -11.95
C ARG A 104 4.48 -13.15 -10.75
N THR A 105 5.08 -13.27 -9.57
CA THR A 105 4.50 -12.75 -8.31
C THR A 105 4.77 -11.25 -8.07
N ARG A 106 5.81 -10.69 -8.72
CA ARG A 106 6.24 -9.30 -8.55
C ARG A 106 5.12 -8.26 -8.73
N ASN A 107 4.31 -8.42 -9.78
CA ASN A 107 3.22 -7.47 -10.04
C ASN A 107 2.14 -7.57 -8.97
N TYR A 108 1.78 -8.79 -8.55
CA TYR A 108 0.85 -9.00 -7.44
C TYR A 108 1.36 -8.32 -6.16
N CYS A 109 2.63 -8.51 -5.78
CA CYS A 109 3.21 -7.79 -4.65
C CYS A 109 3.09 -6.27 -4.80
N THR A 110 3.48 -5.73 -5.97
CA THR A 110 3.51 -4.29 -6.22
C THR A 110 2.12 -3.68 -6.08
N PHE A 111 1.12 -4.34 -6.67
CA PHE A 111 -0.26 -3.89 -6.64
C PHE A 111 -0.89 -4.00 -5.27
N THR A 112 -0.77 -5.17 -4.61
CA THR A 112 -1.27 -5.36 -3.26
C THR A 112 -0.62 -4.36 -2.31
N LYS A 113 0.69 -4.10 -2.44
CA LYS A 113 1.39 -3.11 -1.60
C LYS A 113 0.82 -1.70 -1.76
N VAL A 114 0.56 -1.25 -2.99
CA VAL A 114 -0.03 0.08 -3.23
C VAL A 114 -1.46 0.16 -2.69
N ASP A 115 -2.23 -0.92 -2.80
CA ASP A 115 -3.54 -1.03 -2.18
C ASP A 115 -3.48 -0.95 -0.66
N LEU A 116 -2.55 -1.68 -0.03
CA LEU A 116 -2.35 -1.65 1.42
C LEU A 116 -1.91 -0.28 1.93
N GLU A 117 -1.13 0.48 1.15
CA GLU A 117 -0.81 1.89 1.44
C GLU A 117 -2.08 2.75 1.41
N ALA A 118 -2.93 2.58 0.38
CA ALA A 118 -4.17 3.34 0.24
C ALA A 118 -5.19 3.00 1.33
N ARG A 119 -5.27 1.72 1.73
CA ARG A 119 -6.08 1.23 2.84
C ARG A 119 -5.50 1.54 4.22
N ARG A 120 -4.29 2.11 4.28
CA ARG A 120 -3.56 2.45 5.51
C ARG A 120 -3.29 1.23 6.40
N GLU A 121 -2.97 0.10 5.80
CA GLU A 121 -2.49 -1.09 6.52
C GLU A 121 -0.96 -1.07 6.66
N ILE A 122 -0.29 -0.46 5.69
CA ILE A 122 1.15 -0.24 5.68
C ILE A 122 1.46 1.19 5.26
N GLU A 123 2.68 1.63 5.50
CA GLU A 123 3.21 2.89 4.99
C GLU A 123 4.63 2.73 4.46
N ARG A 124 5.03 3.65 3.56
CA ARG A 124 6.41 3.73 3.06
C ARG A 124 7.27 4.46 4.09
N VAL A 125 8.50 3.99 4.27
CA VAL A 125 9.54 4.78 4.96
C VAL A 125 10.08 5.83 3.98
N PRO A 126 9.91 7.15 4.24
CA PRO A 126 10.38 8.19 3.35
C PRO A 126 11.92 8.19 3.23
N GLY A 127 12.43 8.52 2.04
CA GLY A 127 13.88 8.69 1.81
C GLY A 127 14.73 7.42 1.83
N ALA A 128 14.13 6.24 2.02
CA ALA A 128 14.87 4.97 2.08
C ALA A 128 15.18 4.40 0.69
N SER A 129 16.43 3.94 0.50
CA SER A 129 16.87 3.16 -0.66
C SER A 129 17.62 1.90 -0.19
N PRO A 130 17.17 0.69 -0.55
CA PRO A 130 15.94 0.38 -1.29
C PRO A 130 14.68 0.81 -0.53
N GLN A 131 13.55 0.94 -1.24
CA GLN A 131 12.27 1.30 -0.63
C GLN A 131 11.92 0.33 0.51
N ARG A 132 11.57 0.89 1.68
CA ARG A 132 11.13 0.13 2.86
C ARG A 132 9.67 0.41 3.19
N ILE A 133 9.02 -0.57 3.79
CA ILE A 133 7.63 -0.51 4.23
C ILE A 133 7.52 -1.01 5.68
N ARG A 134 6.50 -0.55 6.39
CA ARG A 134 6.17 -0.97 7.76
C ARG A 134 4.66 -0.95 7.99
N ARG A 135 4.20 -1.52 9.10
CA ARG A 135 2.80 -1.40 9.53
C ARG A 135 2.44 0.08 9.71
N ALA A 136 1.27 0.46 9.22
CA ALA A 136 0.70 1.75 9.57
C ALA A 136 0.31 1.75 11.06
N PRO A 137 0.47 2.87 11.78
CA PRO A 137 0.01 2.97 13.15
C PRO A 137 -1.50 2.74 13.23
N ARG A 138 -1.94 1.88 14.17
CA ARG A 138 -3.37 1.68 14.45
C ARG A 138 -3.92 3.00 15.01
N ARG A 139 -4.92 3.56 14.33
CA ARG A 139 -5.67 4.73 14.80
C ARG A 139 -6.82 4.32 15.70
#